data_AF-A0A813I3L4-F1
#
_entry.id   AF-A0A813I3L4-F1
#
_cell.length_a   1.000
_cell.length_b   1.000
_cell.length_c   1.000
_cell.angle_alpha   90.00
_cell.angle_beta   90.00
_cell.angle_gamma   90.00
#
_symmetry.space_group_name_H-M   'P 1'
#
loop_
_entity.id
_entity.type
_entity.pdbx_description
1 polymer ?
#
loop_
_entity_poly.entity_id
_entity_poly.type
_entity_poly.pdbx_seq_one_letter_code
_entity_poly.pdbx_strand_id
1 'polypeptide(L)'
;MAPSMSTAVVRVGLLLALASAQLPGGQSMEELACVVGPRTETWASAKQRFRAIFMIQPAWLPVPKEALTATMQSAVADLNGHSALAPHLADECGLGKLSIQLLSMSAIEDPAALLQLFSSVEQLSAPVLTLLLDVPWVALAQAGWPIFGLLSQINVRKAQLQGALNDDVTDGMQEASAQQFQAELAAALNSQDGIDGMALQRAAAVYMGSPAKGSALALLTAMATQAAVAPDAQERVQLLEVLQQGFKQSIGSGAELDVALATKWPLWGLIHMALEMLAP
;
A
#
# COMPACT_ATOMS: atom_id res chain seq x y z
N MET A 1 3.90 26.47 -32.87
CA MET A 1 4.58 26.95 -31.64
C MET A 1 4.22 25.99 -30.52
N ALA A 2 5.14 25.10 -30.14
CA ALA A 2 4.92 24.09 -29.10
C ALA A 2 5.26 24.69 -27.72
N PRO A 3 4.43 24.48 -26.69
CA PRO A 3 4.73 24.96 -25.34
C PRO A 3 5.84 24.11 -24.70
N SER A 4 6.80 24.79 -24.08
CA SER A 4 7.93 24.23 -23.36
C SER A 4 7.48 23.45 -22.12
N MET A 5 7.81 22.16 -22.04
CA MET A 5 7.54 21.25 -20.90
C MET A 5 8.38 21.57 -19.64
N SER A 6 9.24 22.59 -19.65
CA SER A 6 10.27 22.76 -18.62
C SER A 6 9.81 23.44 -17.31
N THR A 7 8.57 23.96 -17.23
CA THR A 7 8.09 24.74 -16.07
C THR A 7 7.18 23.97 -15.09
N ALA A 8 6.66 22.80 -15.46
CA ALA A 8 5.80 22.01 -14.57
C ALA A 8 6.61 21.23 -13.52
N VAL A 9 7.78 20.72 -13.88
CA VAL A 9 8.65 19.89 -13.00
C VAL A 9 9.20 20.69 -11.82
N VAL A 10 9.45 21.99 -12.00
CA VAL A 10 10.05 22.85 -10.96
C VAL A 10 9.05 23.24 -9.86
N ARG A 11 7.72 23.22 -10.13
CA ARG A 11 6.71 23.61 -9.13
C ARG A 11 6.33 22.50 -8.16
N VAL A 12 6.42 21.23 -8.56
CA VAL A 12 6.18 20.09 -7.65
C VAL A 12 7.25 20.03 -6.56
N GLY A 13 8.52 20.31 -6.90
CA GLY A 13 9.62 20.32 -5.93
C GLY A 13 9.50 21.38 -4.81
N LEU A 14 8.81 22.50 -5.05
CA LEU A 14 8.71 23.60 -4.07
C LEU A 14 7.60 23.39 -3.03
N LEU A 15 6.51 22.68 -3.37
CA LEU A 15 5.49 22.28 -2.40
C LEU A 15 5.97 21.12 -1.51
N LEU A 16 6.94 20.33 -1.98
CA LEU A 16 7.54 19.20 -1.27
C LEU A 16 8.53 19.60 -0.16
N ALA A 17 9.26 20.71 -0.33
CA ALA A 17 10.21 21.19 0.67
C ALA A 17 9.53 21.68 1.98
N LEU A 18 8.25 22.06 1.91
CA LEU A 18 7.48 22.52 3.07
C LEU A 18 6.88 21.37 3.89
N ALA A 19 6.94 20.14 3.40
CA ALA A 19 6.58 18.93 4.15
C ALA A 19 7.77 18.35 4.93
N SER A 20 8.72 19.19 5.36
CA SER A 20 9.66 18.87 6.44
C SER A 20 8.93 18.85 7.80
N ALA A 21 7.75 18.24 7.84
CA ALA A 21 7.04 17.96 9.07
C ALA A 21 7.87 16.91 9.80
N GLN A 22 8.30 17.21 11.02
CA GLN A 22 8.82 16.20 11.92
C GLN A 22 7.78 15.09 11.99
N LEU A 23 8.14 13.91 11.50
CA LEU A 23 7.26 12.76 11.57
C LEU A 23 7.02 12.42 13.04
N PRO A 24 5.90 11.76 13.37
CA PRO A 24 5.69 11.20 14.69
C PRO A 24 6.95 10.44 15.16
N GLY A 25 7.42 10.74 16.37
CA GLY A 25 8.65 10.16 16.91
C GLY A 25 9.96 10.83 16.45
N GLY A 26 9.90 11.97 15.76
CA GLY A 26 11.07 12.75 15.36
C GLY A 26 11.84 12.16 14.16
N GLN A 27 11.27 11.17 13.48
CA GLN A 27 11.90 10.56 12.32
C GLN A 27 11.96 11.54 11.14
N SER A 28 13.06 11.51 10.40
CA SER A 28 13.20 12.25 9.16
C SER A 28 12.73 11.41 7.97
N MET A 29 12.37 12.09 6.88
CA MET A 29 12.10 11.44 5.59
C MET A 29 13.27 10.60 5.09
N GLU A 30 14.49 11.04 5.37
CA GLU A 30 15.71 10.37 4.96
C GLU A 30 15.91 9.04 5.71
N GLU A 31 15.53 8.98 6.99
CA GLU A 31 15.52 7.76 7.79
C GLU A 31 14.48 6.75 7.29
N LEU A 32 13.26 7.20 6.98
CA LEU A 32 12.23 6.33 6.39
C LEU A 32 12.67 5.77 5.03
N ALA A 33 13.27 6.63 4.19
CA ALA A 33 13.77 6.23 2.87
C ALA A 33 15.01 5.33 2.95
N CYS A 34 15.63 5.20 4.12
CA CYS A 34 16.88 4.49 4.37
C CYS A 34 18.04 5.03 3.53
N VAL A 35 18.12 6.36 3.40
CA VAL A 35 19.17 7.04 2.63
C VAL A 35 20.24 7.69 3.52
N VAL A 36 20.18 7.45 4.83
CA VAL A 36 21.21 7.82 5.81
C VAL A 36 21.81 6.57 6.43
N GLY A 37 23.12 6.57 6.64
CA GLY A 37 23.85 5.49 7.30
C GLY A 37 24.99 4.91 6.45
N PRO A 38 25.75 3.96 6.99
CA PRO A 38 26.85 3.32 6.28
C PRO A 38 26.40 2.28 5.24
N ARG A 39 25.13 1.80 5.27
CA ARG A 39 24.61 0.75 4.36
C ARG A 39 23.49 1.22 3.44
N THR A 40 23.43 2.51 3.13
CA THR A 40 22.37 3.10 2.29
C THR A 40 22.29 2.43 0.91
N GLU A 41 23.43 2.14 0.29
CA GLU A 41 23.47 1.45 -1.01
C GLU A 41 22.88 0.04 -0.95
N THR A 42 23.18 -0.72 0.12
CA THR A 42 22.62 -2.06 0.33
C THR A 42 21.11 -2.00 0.54
N TRP A 43 20.63 -1.06 1.35
CA TRP A 43 19.19 -0.83 1.55
C TRP A 43 18.48 -0.35 0.28
N ALA A 44 19.12 0.51 -0.52
CA ALA A 44 18.60 0.94 -1.81
C ALA A 44 18.45 -0.25 -2.78
N SER A 45 19.44 -1.17 -2.81
CA SER A 45 19.35 -2.39 -3.62
C SER A 45 18.19 -3.29 -3.18
N ALA A 46 18.03 -3.52 -1.87
CA ALA A 46 16.91 -4.30 -1.34
C ALA A 46 15.55 -3.68 -1.70
N LYS A 47 15.42 -2.36 -1.51
CA LYS A 47 14.21 -1.59 -1.87
C LYS A 47 13.85 -1.72 -3.35
N GLN A 48 14.84 -1.59 -4.25
CA GLN A 48 14.62 -1.76 -5.69
C GLN A 48 14.11 -3.16 -6.03
N ARG A 49 14.67 -4.21 -5.43
CA ARG A 49 14.19 -5.60 -5.64
C ARG A 49 12.73 -5.76 -5.20
N PHE A 50 12.34 -5.14 -4.09
CA PHE A 50 10.97 -5.23 -3.59
C PHE A 50 10.00 -4.48 -4.51
N ARG A 51 10.37 -3.29 -4.98
CA ARG A 51 9.55 -2.55 -5.98
C ARG A 51 9.39 -3.32 -7.28
N ALA A 52 10.44 -3.99 -7.74
CA ALA A 52 10.43 -4.74 -9.00
C ALA A 52 9.33 -5.82 -9.06
N ILE A 53 8.90 -6.37 -7.92
CA ILE A 53 7.75 -7.29 -7.85
C ILE A 53 6.51 -6.65 -8.48
N PHE A 54 6.23 -5.41 -8.13
CA PHE A 54 4.99 -4.70 -8.50
C PHE A 54 5.09 -3.95 -9.82
N MET A 55 6.30 -3.83 -10.39
CA MET A 55 6.49 -3.33 -11.75
C MET A 55 6.09 -4.36 -12.81
N ILE A 56 6.17 -5.65 -12.48
CA ILE A 56 5.84 -6.76 -13.39
C ILE A 56 4.36 -7.13 -13.26
N GLN A 57 3.85 -7.14 -12.03
CA GLN A 57 2.50 -7.58 -11.70
C GLN A 57 1.77 -6.48 -10.92
N PRO A 58 0.57 -6.04 -11.34
CA PRO A 58 -0.25 -5.15 -10.53
C PRO A 58 -0.47 -5.70 -9.13
N ALA A 59 -0.41 -4.84 -8.11
CA ALA A 59 -0.43 -5.28 -6.71
C ALA A 59 -1.74 -5.97 -6.27
N TRP A 60 -2.87 -5.75 -6.98
CA TRP A 60 -4.14 -6.44 -6.73
C TRP A 60 -4.21 -7.85 -7.33
N LEU A 61 -3.19 -8.26 -8.09
CA LEU A 61 -3.08 -9.61 -8.63
C LEU A 61 -2.08 -10.43 -7.81
N PRO A 62 -2.28 -11.76 -7.72
CA PRO A 62 -1.38 -12.62 -6.97
C PRO A 62 0.00 -12.69 -7.63
N VAL A 63 1.04 -12.36 -6.89
CA VAL A 63 2.42 -12.63 -7.27
C VAL A 63 2.75 -14.09 -6.95
N PRO A 64 3.46 -14.82 -7.82
CA PRO A 64 3.92 -16.19 -7.52
C PRO A 64 4.73 -16.24 -6.22
N LYS A 65 4.49 -17.26 -5.40
CA LYS A 65 5.16 -17.40 -4.09
C LYS A 65 6.66 -17.52 -4.26
N GLU A 66 7.09 -18.23 -5.29
CA GLU A 66 8.49 -18.45 -5.65
C GLU A 66 9.18 -17.12 -5.91
N ALA A 67 8.50 -16.18 -6.58
CA ALA A 67 9.02 -14.85 -6.86
C ALA A 67 9.15 -14.00 -5.58
N LEU A 68 8.14 -14.03 -4.69
CA LEU A 68 8.19 -13.34 -3.40
C LEU A 68 9.33 -13.89 -2.51
N THR A 69 9.43 -15.22 -2.43
CA THR A 69 10.43 -15.92 -1.63
C THR A 69 11.84 -15.68 -2.16
N ALA A 70 12.04 -15.79 -3.48
CA ALA A 70 13.34 -15.53 -4.10
C ALA A 70 13.78 -14.07 -3.91
N THR A 71 12.85 -13.12 -4.05
CA THR A 71 13.12 -11.70 -3.82
C THR A 71 13.53 -11.44 -2.38
N MET A 72 12.79 -12.00 -1.42
CA MET A 72 13.10 -11.90 0.01
C MET A 72 14.47 -12.51 0.33
N GLN A 73 14.72 -13.76 -0.08
CA GLN A 73 15.97 -14.46 0.21
C GLN A 73 17.18 -13.75 -0.38
N SER A 74 17.06 -13.27 -1.63
CA SER A 74 18.11 -12.50 -2.30
C SER A 74 18.42 -11.19 -1.55
N ALA A 75 17.39 -10.43 -1.16
CA ALA A 75 17.58 -9.19 -0.40
C ALA A 75 18.19 -9.44 0.98
N VAL A 76 17.68 -10.43 1.73
CA VAL A 76 18.21 -10.79 3.05
C VAL A 76 19.64 -11.30 2.97
N ALA A 77 19.99 -12.10 1.95
CA ALA A 77 21.36 -12.56 1.74
C ALA A 77 22.33 -11.40 1.52
N ASP A 78 21.94 -10.42 0.70
CA ASP A 78 22.74 -9.22 0.42
C ASP A 78 22.90 -8.32 1.66
N LEU A 79 21.80 -8.08 2.39
CA LEU A 79 21.81 -7.33 3.64
C LEU A 79 22.70 -8.00 4.71
N ASN A 80 22.63 -9.32 4.84
CA ASN A 80 23.50 -10.07 5.75
C ASN A 80 24.97 -10.04 5.30
N GLY A 81 25.24 -10.15 4.00
CA GLY A 81 26.59 -10.05 3.44
C GLY A 81 27.28 -8.72 3.75
N HIS A 82 26.50 -7.65 3.93
CA HIS A 82 26.99 -6.32 4.33
C HIS A 82 26.76 -6.00 5.81
N SER A 83 26.34 -6.97 6.62
CA SER A 83 26.02 -6.79 8.04
C SER A 83 24.94 -5.73 8.33
N ALA A 84 24.08 -5.39 7.37
CA ALA A 84 23.02 -4.38 7.53
C ALA A 84 21.88 -4.81 8.48
N LEU A 85 21.81 -6.10 8.81
CA LEU A 85 20.87 -6.66 9.79
C LEU A 85 21.55 -7.02 11.12
N ALA A 86 22.77 -6.56 11.36
CA ALA A 86 23.48 -6.88 12.60
C ALA A 86 22.79 -6.26 13.82
N PRO A 87 22.76 -6.93 14.99
CA PRO A 87 22.03 -6.44 16.18
C PRO A 87 22.46 -5.07 16.70
N HIS A 88 23.74 -4.70 16.52
CA HIS A 88 24.26 -3.39 16.92
C HIS A 88 23.83 -2.24 16.00
N LEU A 89 23.13 -2.55 14.90
CA LEU A 89 22.53 -1.61 13.94
C LEU A 89 21.00 -1.69 14.04
N ALA A 90 20.47 -1.89 15.25
CA ALA A 90 19.03 -2.02 15.49
C ALA A 90 18.22 -0.84 14.91
N ASP A 91 18.80 0.36 14.93
CA ASP A 91 18.15 1.60 14.49
C ASP A 91 18.30 1.88 12.99
N GLU A 92 19.11 1.09 12.25
CA GLU A 92 19.30 1.31 10.81
C GLU A 92 18.07 0.82 10.01
N CYS A 93 17.46 1.72 9.23
CA CYS A 93 16.40 1.43 8.26
C CYS A 93 15.21 0.62 8.82
N GLY A 94 14.50 1.18 9.81
CA GLY A 94 13.31 0.56 10.40
C GLY A 94 12.24 0.16 9.37
N LEU A 95 11.99 1.03 8.38
CA LEU A 95 11.00 0.75 7.32
C LEU A 95 11.41 -0.39 6.38
N GLY A 96 12.71 -0.54 6.10
CA GLY A 96 13.21 -1.67 5.32
C GLY A 96 13.10 -2.99 6.06
N LYS A 97 13.42 -3.00 7.36
CA LYS A 97 13.21 -4.18 8.23
C LYS A 97 11.74 -4.58 8.29
N LEU A 98 10.83 -3.61 8.43
CA LEU A 98 9.40 -3.89 8.37
C LEU A 98 8.96 -4.41 7.00
N SER A 99 9.48 -3.84 5.91
CA SER A 99 9.18 -4.33 4.55
C SER A 99 9.60 -5.78 4.36
N ILE A 100 10.74 -6.21 4.94
CA ILE A 100 11.17 -7.61 4.94
C ILE A 100 10.16 -8.48 5.71
N GLN A 101 9.69 -8.01 6.87
CA GLN A 101 8.69 -8.73 7.66
C GLN A 101 7.35 -8.86 6.90
N LEU A 102 6.86 -7.79 6.28
CA LEU A 102 5.64 -7.83 5.48
C LEU A 102 5.79 -8.73 4.25
N LEU A 103 6.95 -8.71 3.59
CA LEU A 103 7.22 -9.61 2.47
C LEU A 103 7.25 -11.07 2.92
N SER A 104 7.86 -11.38 4.07
CA SER A 104 7.84 -12.75 4.61
C SER A 104 6.42 -13.24 4.90
N MET A 105 5.54 -12.34 5.35
CA MET A 105 4.14 -12.64 5.62
C MET A 105 3.33 -12.89 4.36
N SER A 106 3.62 -12.16 3.28
CA SER A 106 3.01 -12.42 1.97
C SER A 106 3.41 -13.77 1.36
N ALA A 107 4.42 -14.43 1.95
CA ALA A 107 4.90 -15.76 1.58
C ALA A 107 4.49 -16.89 2.56
N ILE A 108 3.71 -16.59 3.62
CA ILE A 108 3.19 -17.60 4.56
C ILE A 108 2.20 -18.52 3.86
N GLU A 109 2.34 -19.83 4.10
CA GLU A 109 1.41 -20.86 3.59
C GLU A 109 0.39 -21.33 4.62
N ASP A 110 0.71 -21.22 5.90
CA ASP A 110 -0.16 -21.69 6.97
C ASP A 110 -1.39 -20.77 7.06
N PRO A 111 -2.60 -21.29 6.76
CA PRO A 111 -3.82 -20.51 6.84
C PRO A 111 -4.09 -19.99 8.24
N ALA A 112 -3.74 -20.76 9.28
CA ALA A 112 -3.96 -20.36 10.67
C ALA A 112 -3.08 -19.16 11.03
N ALA A 113 -1.81 -19.17 10.62
CA ALA A 113 -0.89 -18.05 10.83
C ALA A 113 -1.33 -16.79 10.06
N LEU A 114 -1.86 -16.92 8.84
CA LEU A 114 -2.30 -15.76 8.05
C LEU A 114 -3.59 -15.13 8.59
N LEU A 115 -4.51 -15.94 9.12
CA LEU A 115 -5.79 -15.48 9.68
C LEU A 115 -5.62 -14.57 10.90
N GLN A 116 -4.60 -14.82 11.71
CA GLN A 116 -4.38 -14.12 12.98
C GLN A 116 -3.13 -13.23 12.95
N LEU A 117 -2.66 -12.85 11.76
CA LEU A 117 -1.33 -12.27 11.60
C LEU A 117 -1.12 -11.01 12.46
N PHE A 118 -2.09 -10.09 12.46
CA PHE A 118 -1.97 -8.83 13.21
C PHE A 118 -2.69 -8.84 14.56
N SER A 119 -3.66 -9.72 14.73
CA SER A 119 -4.39 -9.93 15.99
C SER A 119 -3.60 -10.76 17.01
N SER A 120 -2.69 -11.63 16.56
CA SER A 120 -1.83 -12.44 17.44
C SER A 120 -0.42 -11.90 17.64
N VAL A 121 0.02 -10.95 16.80
CA VAL A 121 1.40 -10.42 16.81
C VAL A 121 1.39 -8.90 16.98
N GLU A 122 1.20 -8.45 18.21
CA GLU A 122 1.19 -7.01 18.56
C GLU A 122 2.48 -6.29 18.13
N GLN A 123 3.61 -7.00 18.22
CA GLN A 123 4.94 -6.51 17.79
C GLN A 123 5.00 -6.09 16.32
N LEU A 124 4.10 -6.64 15.49
CA LEU A 124 3.99 -6.30 14.08
C LEU A 124 2.85 -5.31 13.82
N SER A 125 1.71 -5.47 14.48
CA SER A 125 0.56 -4.58 14.25
C SER A 125 0.86 -3.15 14.65
N ALA A 126 1.58 -2.94 15.75
CA ALA A 126 1.93 -1.60 16.21
C ALA A 126 2.74 -0.79 15.15
N PRO A 127 3.90 -1.26 14.65
CA PRO A 127 4.65 -0.50 13.65
C PRO A 127 3.90 -0.34 12.32
N VAL A 128 3.10 -1.32 11.89
CA VAL A 128 2.28 -1.18 10.68
C VAL A 128 1.19 -0.13 10.88
N LEU A 129 0.47 -0.15 12.00
CA LEU A 129 -0.54 0.86 12.31
C LEU A 129 0.09 2.24 12.43
N THR A 130 1.23 2.41 13.10
CA THR A 130 1.92 3.70 13.16
C THR A 130 2.25 4.23 11.76
N LEU A 131 2.71 3.38 10.84
CA LEU A 131 2.96 3.83 9.46
C LEU A 131 1.68 4.19 8.72
N LEU A 132 0.63 3.36 8.82
CA LEU A 132 -0.63 3.60 8.12
C LEU A 132 -1.36 4.84 8.66
N LEU A 133 -1.31 5.06 9.97
CA LEU A 133 -2.11 6.06 10.66
C LEU A 133 -1.35 7.35 10.93
N ASP A 134 -0.04 7.30 11.18
CA ASP A 134 0.69 8.47 11.67
C ASP A 134 1.66 9.04 10.64
N VAL A 135 2.15 8.24 9.69
CA VAL A 135 3.03 8.72 8.62
C VAL A 135 2.20 9.14 7.39
N PRO A 136 2.36 10.37 6.88
CA PRO A 136 1.68 10.78 5.65
C PRO A 136 1.96 9.81 4.50
N TRP A 137 0.94 9.30 3.82
CA TRP A 137 1.16 8.28 2.78
C TRP A 137 2.02 8.76 1.61
N VAL A 138 1.97 10.06 1.30
CA VAL A 138 2.85 10.69 0.30
C VAL A 138 4.32 10.58 0.71
N ALA A 139 4.62 10.71 2.00
CA ALA A 139 5.97 10.46 2.53
C ALA A 139 6.36 8.99 2.38
N LEU A 140 5.45 8.04 2.63
CA LEU A 140 5.72 6.62 2.39
C LEU A 140 6.01 6.32 0.91
N ALA A 141 5.28 6.95 -0.02
CA ALA A 141 5.55 6.83 -1.46
C ALA A 141 6.97 7.31 -1.80
N GLN A 142 7.38 8.45 -1.23
CA GLN A 142 8.72 9.00 -1.45
C GLN A 142 9.83 8.18 -0.83
N ALA A 143 9.56 7.51 0.29
CA ALA A 143 10.50 6.55 0.87
C ALA A 143 10.78 5.40 -0.11
N GLY A 144 9.83 5.07 -0.98
CA GLY A 144 9.95 4.11 -2.07
C GLY A 144 9.79 2.65 -1.64
N TRP A 145 9.36 2.40 -0.40
CA TRP A 145 9.06 1.05 0.07
C TRP A 145 7.62 0.67 -0.33
N PRO A 146 7.40 -0.49 -0.98
CA PRO A 146 6.08 -0.84 -1.51
C PRO A 146 5.14 -1.42 -0.43
N ILE A 147 5.00 -0.73 0.71
CA ILE A 147 4.24 -1.22 1.88
C ILE A 147 2.81 -1.62 1.50
N PHE A 148 2.09 -0.76 0.78
CA PHE A 148 0.73 -1.06 0.32
C PHE A 148 0.68 -2.20 -0.70
N GLY A 149 1.73 -2.36 -1.53
CA GLY A 149 1.87 -3.50 -2.42
C GLY A 149 2.00 -4.82 -1.64
N LEU A 150 2.82 -4.83 -0.58
CA LEU A 150 3.00 -5.98 0.30
C LEU A 150 1.70 -6.32 1.08
N LEU A 151 1.01 -5.31 1.62
CA LEU A 151 -0.29 -5.48 2.27
C LEU A 151 -1.34 -6.02 1.27
N SER A 152 -1.30 -5.56 0.02
CA SER A 152 -2.14 -6.10 -1.05
C SER A 152 -1.88 -7.58 -1.31
N GLN A 153 -0.61 -8.01 -1.30
CA GLN A 153 -0.30 -9.44 -1.44
C GLN A 153 -0.80 -10.27 -0.24
N ILE A 154 -0.70 -9.75 0.99
CA ILE A 154 -1.30 -10.40 2.17
C ILE A 154 -2.82 -10.54 1.98
N ASN A 155 -3.50 -9.48 1.53
CA ASN A 155 -4.93 -9.50 1.24
C ASN A 155 -5.30 -10.53 0.15
N VAL A 156 -4.58 -10.54 -0.98
CA VAL A 156 -4.80 -11.51 -2.06
C VAL A 156 -4.57 -12.94 -1.58
N ARG A 157 -3.59 -13.18 -0.71
CA ARG A 157 -3.36 -14.51 -0.11
C ARG A 157 -4.51 -14.92 0.80
N LYS A 158 -5.01 -14.02 1.66
CA LYS A 158 -6.22 -14.28 2.45
C LYS A 158 -7.40 -14.64 1.53
N ALA A 159 -7.55 -13.99 0.38
CA ALA A 159 -8.60 -14.32 -0.60
C ALA A 159 -8.52 -15.73 -1.20
N GLN A 160 -7.33 -16.35 -1.20
CA GLN A 160 -7.12 -17.72 -1.69
C GLN A 160 -7.45 -18.79 -0.64
N LEU A 161 -7.65 -18.38 0.62
CA LEU A 161 -7.93 -19.29 1.73
C LEU A 161 -9.42 -19.33 2.04
N GLN A 162 -9.97 -20.55 2.13
CA GLN A 162 -11.38 -20.72 2.47
C GLN A 162 -11.66 -20.20 3.89
N GLY A 163 -12.61 -19.28 4.01
CA GLY A 163 -13.03 -18.71 5.30
C GLY A 163 -12.12 -17.62 5.86
N ALA A 164 -11.13 -17.14 5.10
CA ALA A 164 -10.23 -16.07 5.54
C ALA A 164 -10.62 -14.67 5.10
N LEU A 165 -11.62 -14.54 4.22
CA LEU A 165 -12.21 -13.27 3.87
C LEU A 165 -13.34 -12.90 4.83
N ASN A 166 -13.58 -11.60 4.94
CA ASN A 166 -14.74 -11.05 5.61
C ASN A 166 -16.05 -11.61 5.02
N ASP A 167 -17.08 -11.66 5.85
CA ASP A 167 -18.43 -11.94 5.39
C ASP A 167 -19.00 -10.77 4.56
N ASP A 168 -20.14 -11.00 3.90
CA ASP A 168 -20.79 -9.99 3.07
C ASP A 168 -21.31 -8.80 3.86
N VAL A 169 -21.57 -8.96 5.16
CA VAL A 169 -22.05 -7.86 6.02
C VAL A 169 -20.91 -6.88 6.25
N THR A 170 -19.76 -7.39 6.67
CA THR A 170 -18.56 -6.62 7.02
C THR A 170 -18.00 -5.89 5.81
N ASP A 171 -17.98 -6.53 4.64
CA ASP A 171 -17.56 -5.88 3.40
C ASP A 171 -18.67 -5.04 2.75
N GLY A 172 -19.92 -5.12 3.23
CA GLY A 172 -21.06 -4.38 2.68
C GLY A 172 -21.60 -4.92 1.36
N MET A 173 -21.26 -6.17 1.02
CA MET A 173 -21.64 -6.84 -0.22
C MET A 173 -23.12 -7.26 -0.28
N GLN A 174 -23.91 -6.98 0.75
CA GLN A 174 -25.37 -7.17 0.73
C GLN A 174 -26.12 -6.08 -0.03
N GLU A 175 -25.48 -4.93 -0.22
CA GLU A 175 -26.09 -3.75 -0.84
C GLU A 175 -25.87 -3.78 -2.36
N ALA A 176 -26.93 -3.51 -3.14
CA ALA A 176 -26.87 -3.57 -4.60
C ALA A 176 -25.85 -2.58 -5.19
N SER A 177 -25.69 -1.40 -4.59
CA SER A 177 -24.70 -0.40 -5.03
C SER A 177 -23.26 -0.87 -4.83
N ALA A 178 -22.98 -1.61 -3.74
CA ALA A 178 -21.67 -2.20 -3.50
C ALA A 178 -21.38 -3.33 -4.48
N GLN A 179 -22.33 -4.23 -4.72
CA GLN A 179 -22.18 -5.30 -5.71
C GLN A 179 -21.93 -4.74 -7.12
N GLN A 180 -22.69 -3.72 -7.51
CA GLN A 180 -22.51 -3.04 -8.80
C GLN A 180 -21.12 -2.40 -8.89
N PHE A 181 -20.71 -1.64 -7.87
CA PHE A 181 -19.40 -1.01 -7.84
C PHE A 181 -18.27 -2.05 -7.94
N GLN A 182 -18.35 -3.14 -7.18
CA GLN A 182 -17.35 -4.22 -7.24
C GLN A 182 -17.26 -4.82 -8.64
N ALA A 183 -18.39 -5.09 -9.30
CA ALA A 183 -18.43 -5.66 -10.63
C ALA A 183 -17.80 -4.71 -11.68
N GLU A 184 -18.16 -3.42 -11.64
CA GLU A 184 -17.61 -2.40 -12.54
C GLU A 184 -16.10 -2.19 -12.29
N LEU A 185 -15.68 -2.14 -11.03
CA LEU A 185 -14.29 -2.05 -10.62
C LEU A 185 -13.48 -3.24 -11.12
N ALA A 186 -13.97 -4.46 -10.91
CA ALA A 186 -13.29 -5.67 -11.37
C ALA A 186 -13.19 -5.73 -12.89
N ALA A 187 -14.24 -5.33 -13.62
CA ALA A 187 -14.20 -5.27 -15.08
C ALA A 187 -13.17 -4.25 -15.58
N ALA A 188 -13.10 -3.06 -14.97
CA ALA A 188 -12.17 -2.01 -15.36
C ALA A 188 -10.69 -2.34 -15.03
N LEU A 189 -10.44 -3.03 -13.90
CA LEU A 189 -9.10 -3.50 -13.52
C LEU A 189 -8.59 -4.65 -14.39
N ASN A 190 -9.48 -5.44 -14.99
CA ASN A 190 -9.15 -6.63 -15.79
C ASN A 190 -9.51 -6.48 -17.28
N SER A 191 -9.60 -5.25 -17.78
CA SER A 191 -9.87 -5.01 -19.20
C SER A 191 -8.71 -5.53 -20.08
N GLN A 192 -9.05 -6.03 -21.27
CA GLN A 192 -8.09 -6.62 -22.22
C GLN A 192 -7.04 -5.61 -22.72
N ASP A 193 -7.42 -4.32 -22.77
CA ASP A 193 -6.56 -3.23 -23.22
C ASP A 193 -5.73 -2.64 -22.07
N GLY A 194 -5.70 -3.29 -20.90
CA GLY A 194 -5.12 -2.78 -19.67
C GLY A 194 -6.15 -2.08 -18.80
N ILE A 195 -5.69 -1.30 -17.83
CA ILE A 195 -6.56 -0.64 -16.85
C ILE A 195 -7.40 0.46 -17.52
N ASP A 196 -8.74 0.34 -17.49
CA ASP A 196 -9.62 1.39 -17.99
C ASP A 196 -9.84 2.47 -16.91
N GLY A 197 -8.97 3.48 -16.92
CA GLY A 197 -9.02 4.59 -15.97
C GLY A 197 -10.33 5.39 -15.99
N MET A 198 -10.98 5.52 -17.15
CA MET A 198 -12.27 6.23 -17.25
C MET A 198 -13.40 5.41 -16.64
N ALA A 199 -13.42 4.09 -16.86
CA ALA A 199 -14.38 3.20 -16.23
C ALA A 199 -14.20 3.17 -14.71
N LEU A 200 -12.96 3.11 -14.21
CA LEU A 200 -12.65 3.21 -12.79
C LEU A 200 -13.17 4.51 -12.17
N GLN A 201 -12.87 5.65 -12.80
CA GLN A 201 -13.32 6.97 -12.32
C GLN A 201 -14.85 7.04 -12.24
N ARG A 202 -15.53 6.52 -13.28
CA ARG A 202 -16.99 6.49 -13.34
C ARG A 202 -17.58 5.60 -12.24
N ALA A 203 -17.09 4.37 -12.10
CA ALA A 203 -17.56 3.42 -11.12
C ALA A 203 -17.46 3.98 -9.69
N ALA A 204 -16.31 4.59 -9.36
CA ALA A 204 -16.10 5.24 -8.07
C ALA A 204 -17.03 6.44 -7.85
N ALA A 205 -17.19 7.31 -8.86
CA ALA A 205 -18.06 8.49 -8.76
C ALA A 205 -19.54 8.10 -8.58
N VAL A 206 -20.02 7.08 -9.30
CA VAL A 206 -21.38 6.55 -9.16
C VAL A 206 -21.59 6.01 -7.75
N TYR A 207 -20.66 5.20 -7.23
CA TYR A 207 -20.76 4.64 -5.89
C TYR A 207 -20.78 5.73 -4.81
N MET A 208 -19.89 6.73 -4.87
CA MET A 208 -19.85 7.80 -3.85
C MET A 208 -21.04 8.76 -3.92
N GLY A 209 -21.77 8.82 -5.03
CA GLY A 209 -23.05 9.54 -5.10
C GLY A 209 -24.16 8.88 -4.27
N SER A 210 -24.06 7.58 -4.01
CA SER A 210 -25.00 6.82 -3.19
C SER A 210 -24.30 5.63 -2.49
N PRO A 211 -23.42 5.91 -1.52
CA PRO A 211 -22.60 4.88 -0.90
C PRO A 211 -23.46 3.91 -0.09
N ALA A 212 -23.07 2.64 -0.06
CA ALA A 212 -23.67 1.66 0.82
C ALA A 212 -23.47 2.07 2.29
N LYS A 213 -24.49 1.84 3.13
CA LYS A 213 -24.45 2.26 4.55
C LYS A 213 -23.65 1.31 5.44
N GLY A 214 -23.35 0.10 4.97
CA GLY A 214 -22.85 -1.00 5.79
C GLY A 214 -21.33 -1.18 5.84
N SER A 215 -20.54 -0.51 4.99
CA SER A 215 -19.10 -0.78 4.90
C SER A 215 -18.28 0.47 4.62
N ALA A 216 -17.43 0.83 5.58
CA ALA A 216 -16.40 1.85 5.39
C ALA A 216 -15.39 1.42 4.32
N LEU A 217 -15.07 0.12 4.23
CA LEU A 217 -14.08 -0.42 3.29
C LEU A 217 -14.49 -0.19 1.83
N ALA A 218 -15.77 -0.33 1.50
CA ALA A 218 -16.29 -0.05 0.16
C ALA A 218 -16.11 1.43 -0.23
N LEU A 219 -16.39 2.36 0.70
CA LEU A 219 -16.19 3.79 0.49
C LEU A 219 -14.70 4.16 0.37
N LEU A 220 -13.85 3.61 1.25
CA LEU A 220 -12.40 3.78 1.17
C LEU A 220 -11.86 3.25 -0.17
N THR A 221 -12.43 2.16 -0.69
CA THR A 221 -12.05 1.59 -2.00
C THR A 221 -12.45 2.50 -3.15
N ALA A 222 -13.63 3.12 -3.10
CA ALA A 222 -14.03 4.10 -4.10
C ALA A 222 -13.14 5.35 -4.09
N MET A 223 -12.77 5.85 -2.90
CA MET A 223 -11.81 6.95 -2.75
C MET A 223 -10.42 6.56 -3.26
N ALA A 224 -9.92 5.36 -2.93
CA ALA A 224 -8.66 4.83 -3.44
C ALA A 224 -8.67 4.69 -4.97
N THR A 225 -9.81 4.29 -5.54
CA THR A 225 -10.00 4.22 -6.99
C THR A 225 -9.87 5.60 -7.63
N GLN A 226 -10.49 6.64 -7.06
CA GLN A 226 -10.31 8.01 -7.55
C GLN A 226 -8.86 8.47 -7.47
N ALA A 227 -8.19 8.24 -6.34
CA ALA A 227 -6.78 8.60 -6.18
C ALA A 227 -5.90 7.88 -7.22
N ALA A 228 -6.16 6.59 -7.49
CA ALA A 228 -5.39 5.78 -8.42
C ALA A 228 -5.48 6.26 -9.87
N VAL A 229 -6.59 6.89 -10.26
CA VAL A 229 -6.84 7.37 -11.63
C VAL A 229 -6.84 8.89 -11.76
N ALA A 230 -6.58 9.63 -10.68
CA ALA A 230 -6.47 11.08 -10.71
C ALA A 230 -5.32 11.49 -11.66
N PRO A 231 -5.56 12.30 -12.69
CA PRO A 231 -4.54 12.67 -13.66
C PRO A 231 -3.57 13.71 -13.09
N ASP A 232 -4.04 14.57 -12.19
CA ASP A 232 -3.26 15.62 -11.57
C ASP A 232 -2.62 15.12 -10.25
N ALA A 233 -1.33 15.40 -10.08
CA ALA A 233 -0.59 14.93 -8.91
C ALA A 233 -1.04 15.63 -7.62
N GLN A 234 -1.44 16.90 -7.69
CA GLN A 234 -1.91 17.65 -6.52
C GLN A 234 -3.30 17.16 -6.08
N GLU A 235 -4.21 16.93 -7.02
CA GLU A 235 -5.50 16.29 -6.77
C GLU A 235 -5.31 14.90 -6.14
N ARG A 236 -4.38 14.09 -6.68
CA ARG A 236 -4.07 12.77 -6.12
C ARG A 236 -3.60 12.84 -4.67
N VAL A 237 -2.70 13.77 -4.34
CA VAL A 237 -2.23 14.00 -2.97
C VAL A 237 -3.39 14.35 -2.05
N GLN A 238 -4.28 15.25 -2.46
CA GLN A 238 -5.45 15.63 -1.66
C GLN A 238 -6.40 14.43 -1.42
N LEU A 239 -6.65 13.62 -2.46
CA LEU A 239 -7.46 12.42 -2.32
C LEU A 239 -6.82 11.39 -1.37
N LEU A 240 -5.49 11.21 -1.43
CA LEU A 240 -4.75 10.34 -0.52
C LEU A 240 -4.79 10.84 0.92
N GLU A 241 -4.71 12.15 1.17
CA GLU A 241 -4.85 12.72 2.50
C GLU A 241 -6.26 12.46 3.07
N VAL A 242 -7.31 12.73 2.28
CA VAL A 242 -8.70 12.44 2.68
C VAL A 242 -8.90 10.95 2.96
N LEU A 243 -8.38 10.09 2.09
CA LEU A 243 -8.45 8.64 2.23
C LEU A 243 -7.73 8.17 3.50
N GLN A 244 -6.55 8.70 3.81
CA GLN A 244 -5.83 8.38 5.04
C GLN A 244 -6.64 8.81 6.28
N GLN A 245 -7.31 9.97 6.26
CA GLN A 245 -8.19 10.36 7.37
C GLN A 245 -9.38 9.40 7.54
N GLY A 246 -9.99 8.96 6.45
CA GLY A 246 -11.04 7.93 6.50
C GLY A 246 -10.51 6.60 7.05
N PHE A 247 -9.27 6.26 6.72
CA PHE A 247 -8.59 5.06 7.23
C PHE A 247 -8.39 5.15 8.75
N LYS A 248 -7.92 6.30 9.28
CA LYS A 248 -7.77 6.54 10.73
C LYS A 248 -9.08 6.42 11.51
N GLN A 249 -10.20 6.72 10.87
CA GLN A 249 -11.53 6.59 11.49
C GLN A 249 -12.04 5.14 11.49
N SER A 250 -11.51 4.30 10.60
CA SER A 250 -12.02 2.94 10.37
C SER A 250 -11.13 1.84 10.95
N ILE A 251 -9.84 2.12 11.13
CA ILE A 251 -8.82 1.14 11.52
C ILE A 251 -7.93 1.78 12.59
N GLY A 252 -8.15 1.41 13.86
CA GLY A 252 -7.38 1.90 15.02
C GLY A 252 -6.66 0.79 15.80
N SER A 253 -6.87 -0.49 15.43
CA SER A 253 -6.35 -1.64 16.14
C SER A 253 -5.84 -2.73 15.20
N GLY A 254 -5.03 -3.67 15.74
CA GLY A 254 -4.52 -4.80 14.97
C GLY A 254 -5.62 -5.73 14.45
N ALA A 255 -6.71 -5.87 15.21
CA ALA A 255 -7.88 -6.64 14.80
C ALA A 255 -8.63 -5.98 13.62
N GLU A 256 -8.83 -4.66 13.66
CA GLU A 256 -9.45 -3.93 12.55
C GLU A 256 -8.55 -3.93 11.30
N LEU A 257 -7.23 -3.88 11.47
CA LEU A 257 -6.29 -4.06 10.37
C LEU A 257 -6.40 -5.46 9.75
N ASP A 258 -6.54 -6.50 10.57
CA ASP A 258 -6.75 -7.86 10.09
C ASP A 258 -8.05 -8.00 9.28
N VAL A 259 -9.14 -7.37 9.74
CA VAL A 259 -10.42 -7.28 9.02
C VAL A 259 -10.24 -6.53 7.71
N ALA A 260 -9.55 -5.39 7.71
CA ALA A 260 -9.28 -4.63 6.49
C ALA A 260 -8.41 -5.41 5.49
N LEU A 261 -7.48 -6.25 5.96
CA LEU A 261 -6.69 -7.14 5.12
C LEU A 261 -7.47 -8.38 4.66
N ALA A 262 -8.55 -8.75 5.31
CA ALA A 262 -9.44 -9.83 4.91
C ALA A 262 -10.58 -9.36 3.98
N THR A 263 -10.53 -8.13 3.49
CA THR A 263 -11.59 -7.58 2.66
C THR A 263 -11.61 -8.15 1.24
N LYS A 264 -12.80 -8.27 0.66
CA LYS A 264 -13.03 -8.59 -0.76
C LYS A 264 -12.72 -7.42 -1.70
N TRP A 265 -12.52 -6.22 -1.18
CA TRP A 265 -12.21 -5.04 -1.97
C TRP A 265 -10.72 -4.97 -2.33
N PRO A 266 -10.32 -4.60 -3.56
CA PRO A 266 -8.91 -4.44 -3.93
C PRO A 266 -8.29 -3.14 -3.37
N LEU A 267 -8.67 -2.73 -2.15
CA LEU A 267 -8.33 -1.47 -1.50
C LEU A 267 -6.81 -1.23 -1.49
N TRP A 268 -6.05 -2.20 -1.00
CA TRP A 268 -4.61 -2.09 -0.80
C TRP A 268 -3.85 -1.94 -2.13
N GLY A 269 -4.26 -2.68 -3.15
CA GLY A 269 -3.70 -2.59 -4.50
C GLY A 269 -3.97 -1.25 -5.16
N LEU A 270 -5.16 -0.68 -4.96
CA LEU A 270 -5.52 0.66 -5.47
C LEU A 270 -4.75 1.77 -4.75
N ILE A 271 -4.58 1.69 -3.42
CA ILE A 271 -3.74 2.64 -2.69
C ILE A 271 -2.30 2.56 -3.18
N HIS A 272 -1.76 1.36 -3.37
CA HIS A 272 -0.42 1.19 -3.93
C HIS A 272 -0.30 1.84 -5.31
N MET A 273 -1.27 1.62 -6.21
CA MET A 273 -1.29 2.22 -7.54
C MET A 273 -1.29 3.76 -7.49
N ALA A 274 -2.09 4.35 -6.60
CA ALA A 274 -2.12 5.80 -6.41
C ALA A 274 -0.77 6.35 -5.92
N LEU A 275 -0.10 5.64 -5.01
CA LEU A 275 1.18 6.05 -4.44
C LEU A 275 2.37 5.83 -5.39
N GLU A 276 2.35 4.77 -6.21
CA GLU A 276 3.46 4.47 -7.12
C GLU A 276 3.71 5.60 -8.12
N MET A 277 2.65 6.30 -8.54
CA MET A 277 2.77 7.47 -9.41
C MET A 277 3.38 8.70 -8.74
N LEU A 278 3.61 8.66 -7.42
CA LEU A 278 4.29 9.69 -6.63
C LEU A 278 5.68 9.23 -6.15
N ALA A 279 6.04 7.96 -6.37
CA ALA A 279 7.30 7.40 -5.95
C ALA A 279 8.46 7.89 -6.87
N PRO A 280 9.69 8.00 -6.33
CA PRO A 280 10.86 8.45 -7.08
C PRO A 280 11.39 7.40 -8.07
#